data_AF-A0A1A8I7F4-F1
#
_entry.id   AF-A0A1A8I7F4-F1
#
_cell.length_a   1.000
_cell.length_b   1.000
_cell.length_c   1.000
_cell.angle_alpha   90.00
_cell.angle_beta   90.00
_cell.angle_gamma   90.00
#
_symmetry.space_group_name_H-M   'P 1'
#
loop_
_entity.id
_entity.type
_entity.pdbx_description
1 polymer ?
#
loop_
_entity_poly.entity_id
_entity_poly.type
_entity_poly.pdbx_seq_one_letter_code
_entity_poly.pdbx_strand_id
1 'polypeptide(L)'
;MEKLISSPESGASESYELLILHTDEAQEWATYLQQILKSSQKFNKESILLYTVSPADRLHGYNFDNFQSCSCIVLLLTGLFLDILFDRELHGALQELLRPPHKVVTLLCGVSEDDVSTGSFQDWPTWRKLYADDEPAVYISTILESITDSKRAASKSGRETSAKMGIKAAPSPENPTTDKNTEVASENPSLTILMEEKKSTSQENPSPSHQNCLTIQPSRVLCGEPETLFIIFSTKMHYGTAPEVEFSSENGASEKVPANVENEYTISVAAPDMPA
;
A
#
# COMPACT_ATOMS: atom_id res chain seq x y z
N MET A 1 36.59 28.29 31.06
CA MET A 1 35.84 29.19 30.16
C MET A 1 35.84 28.57 28.77
N GLU A 2 34.98 27.58 28.53
CA GLU A 2 34.87 26.97 27.20
C GLU A 2 33.40 26.83 26.86
N LYS A 3 33.06 27.35 25.69
CA LYS A 3 31.73 27.78 25.24
C LYS A 3 31.14 26.68 24.37
N LEU A 4 29.95 26.22 24.76
CA LEU A 4 29.00 25.43 23.99
C LEU A 4 28.63 26.11 22.67
N ILE A 5 28.78 25.41 21.54
CA ILE A 5 28.02 25.53 20.28
C ILE A 5 28.35 24.26 19.46
N SER A 6 27.47 23.55 18.76
CA SER A 6 26.05 23.72 18.43
C SER A 6 25.48 22.35 18.04
N SER A 7 24.22 22.09 18.36
CA SER A 7 23.42 20.97 17.86
C SER A 7 23.27 21.01 16.33
N PRO A 8 23.08 19.87 15.65
CA PRO A 8 22.72 19.87 14.23
C PRO A 8 21.34 20.50 14.02
N GLU A 9 21.28 21.31 12.97
CA GLU A 9 20.14 22.11 12.55
C GLU A 9 18.88 21.28 12.31
N SER A 10 17.78 21.86 12.79
CA SER A 10 16.40 21.63 12.40
C SER A 10 16.26 21.20 10.93
N GLY A 11 15.79 19.96 10.72
CA GLY A 11 15.53 19.41 9.40
C GLY A 11 14.63 20.31 8.57
N ALA A 12 15.13 20.75 7.42
CA ALA A 12 14.30 21.31 6.37
C ALA A 12 13.34 20.21 5.92
N SER A 13 12.03 20.43 6.09
CA SER A 13 11.02 19.52 5.56
C SER A 13 11.13 19.58 4.03
N GLU A 14 11.74 18.55 3.43
CA GLU A 14 11.70 18.35 1.99
C GLU A 14 10.23 18.22 1.58
N SER A 15 9.72 19.22 0.87
CA SER A 15 8.33 19.21 0.39
C SER A 15 8.35 18.69 -1.04
N TYR A 16 7.85 17.47 -1.23
CA TYR A 16 7.71 16.87 -2.55
C TYR A 16 6.45 17.41 -3.23
N GLU A 17 6.59 17.76 -4.51
CA GLU A 17 5.47 18.28 -5.31
C GLU A 17 4.76 17.15 -6.06
N LEU A 18 5.54 16.13 -6.47
CA LEU A 18 5.10 15.01 -7.27
C LEU A 18 5.53 13.69 -6.62
N LEU A 19 4.57 12.80 -6.41
CA LEU A 19 4.81 11.41 -6.01
C LEU A 19 4.58 10.47 -7.19
N ILE A 20 5.50 9.55 -7.45
CA ILE A 20 5.31 8.39 -8.33
C ILE A 20 5.18 7.16 -7.44
N LEU A 21 3.97 6.62 -7.36
CA LEU A 21 3.62 5.46 -6.57
C LEU A 21 3.60 4.22 -7.45
N HIS A 22 4.35 3.19 -7.08
CA HIS A 22 4.52 1.99 -7.90
C HIS A 22 4.77 0.74 -7.04
N THR A 23 4.65 -0.45 -7.60
CA THR A 23 5.19 -1.69 -7.00
C THR A 23 6.60 -1.96 -7.52
N ASP A 24 7.29 -2.94 -6.95
CA ASP A 24 8.60 -3.41 -7.45
C ASP A 24 8.55 -3.81 -8.94
N GLU A 25 7.43 -4.40 -9.40
CA GLU A 25 7.24 -4.79 -10.80
C GLU A 25 7.33 -3.60 -11.77
N ALA A 26 6.84 -2.43 -11.36
CA ALA A 26 6.84 -1.22 -12.17
C ALA A 26 8.09 -0.34 -11.99
N GLN A 27 9.16 -0.85 -11.35
CA GLN A 27 10.37 -0.07 -11.06
C GLN A 27 11.01 0.54 -12.31
N GLU A 28 11.06 -0.20 -13.42
CA GLU A 28 11.61 0.28 -14.68
C GLU A 28 10.78 1.44 -15.25
N TRP A 29 9.46 1.30 -15.23
CA TRP A 29 8.52 2.36 -15.62
C TRP A 29 8.64 3.58 -14.73
N ALA A 30 8.74 3.42 -13.42
CA ALA A 30 8.93 4.52 -12.47
C ALA A 30 10.23 5.28 -12.75
N THR A 31 11.31 4.55 -12.98
CA THR A 31 12.63 5.13 -13.29
C THR A 31 12.62 5.87 -14.63
N TYR A 32 12.04 5.26 -15.66
CA TYR A 32 11.87 5.86 -16.98
C TYR A 32 11.06 7.16 -16.91
N LEU A 33 9.89 7.12 -16.28
CA LEU A 33 9.02 8.28 -16.13
C LEU A 33 9.74 9.39 -15.34
N GLN A 34 10.41 9.07 -14.24
CA GLN A 34 11.19 10.03 -13.48
C GLN A 34 12.25 10.71 -14.34
N GLN A 35 12.95 9.94 -15.18
CA GLN A 35 13.99 10.46 -16.07
C GLN A 35 13.41 11.42 -17.12
N ILE A 36 12.27 11.09 -17.73
CA ILE A 36 11.56 11.97 -18.67
C ILE A 36 11.20 13.30 -17.99
N LEU A 37 10.59 13.22 -16.80
CA LEU A 37 10.14 14.40 -16.08
C LEU A 37 11.32 15.29 -15.68
N LYS A 38 12.40 14.70 -15.14
CA LYS A 38 13.65 15.41 -14.81
C LYS A 38 14.31 16.02 -16.05
N SER A 39 14.23 15.37 -17.20
CA SER A 39 14.80 15.85 -18.46
C SER A 39 14.00 16.98 -19.09
N SER A 40 12.69 17.04 -18.83
CA SER A 40 11.79 18.05 -19.39
C SER A 40 12.08 19.49 -18.94
N GLN A 41 12.81 19.66 -17.83
CA GLN A 41 13.08 20.95 -17.16
C GLN A 41 11.81 21.68 -16.68
N LYS A 42 10.63 21.05 -16.73
CA LYS A 42 9.36 21.62 -16.25
C LYS A 42 9.06 21.32 -14.77
N PHE A 43 9.81 20.41 -14.17
CA PHE A 43 9.67 19.99 -12.78
C PHE A 43 10.99 20.22 -12.05
N ASN A 44 10.92 20.55 -10.75
CA ASN A 44 12.11 20.53 -9.92
C ASN A 44 12.55 19.07 -9.71
N LYS A 45 13.83 18.77 -9.96
CA LYS A 45 14.33 17.39 -9.90
C LYS A 45 14.27 16.81 -8.49
N GLU A 46 14.37 17.66 -7.47
CA GLU A 46 14.32 17.29 -6.05
C GLU A 46 12.89 17.16 -5.54
N SER A 47 11.88 17.62 -6.31
CA SER A 47 10.47 17.56 -5.91
C SER A 47 9.72 16.32 -6.41
N ILE A 48 10.42 15.41 -7.11
CA ILE A 48 9.86 14.15 -7.64
C ILE A 48 10.30 12.98 -6.76
N LEU A 49 9.37 12.47 -5.96
CA LEU A 49 9.59 11.32 -5.09
C LEU A 49 9.10 10.03 -5.77
N LEU A 50 9.87 8.94 -5.64
CA LEU A 50 9.40 7.58 -5.94
C LEU A 50 9.09 6.89 -4.62
N TYR A 51 7.97 6.18 -4.59
CA TYR A 51 7.62 5.32 -3.48
C TYR A 51 7.17 3.97 -3.99
N THR A 52 7.88 2.94 -3.56
CA THR A 52 7.53 1.54 -3.81
C THR A 52 6.55 1.08 -2.74
N VAL A 53 5.35 0.67 -3.14
CA VAL A 53 4.38 -0.04 -2.31
C VAL A 53 4.80 -1.50 -2.27
N SER A 54 5.13 -1.98 -1.08
CA SER A 54 5.47 -3.37 -0.82
C SER A 54 4.41 -4.04 0.05
N PRO A 55 4.08 -5.33 -0.18
CA PRO A 55 3.31 -6.12 0.79
C PRO A 55 3.97 -6.18 2.18
N ALA A 56 5.29 -6.01 2.25
CA ALA A 56 6.02 -5.96 3.52
C ALA A 56 5.66 -4.73 4.37
N ASP A 57 5.19 -3.64 3.76
CA ASP A 57 4.83 -2.39 4.45
C ASP A 57 3.61 -2.57 5.38
N ARG A 58 2.83 -3.63 5.17
CA ARG A 58 1.73 -4.03 6.06
C ARG A 58 2.20 -4.19 7.52
N LEU A 59 3.46 -4.61 7.75
CA LEU A 59 4.01 -4.77 9.10
C LEU A 59 4.10 -3.45 9.88
N HIS A 60 4.22 -2.33 9.18
CA HIS A 60 4.34 -1.00 9.76
C HIS A 60 3.04 -0.18 9.68
N GLY A 61 2.01 -0.75 9.04
CA GLY A 61 0.81 -0.04 8.63
C GLY A 61 1.12 0.89 7.47
N TYR A 62 0.30 0.84 6.41
CA TYR A 62 0.44 1.76 5.29
C TYR A 62 0.24 3.21 5.77
N ASN A 63 1.34 3.96 5.86
CA ASN A 63 1.32 5.38 6.25
C ASN A 63 1.81 6.23 5.09
N PHE A 64 0.91 7.09 4.60
CA PHE A 64 1.15 8.00 3.50
C PHE A 64 1.01 9.48 3.90
N ASP A 65 1.05 9.80 5.20
CA ASP A 65 0.82 11.16 5.72
C ASP A 65 1.81 12.17 5.14
N ASN A 66 3.07 11.75 4.94
CA ASN A 66 4.13 12.55 4.34
C ASN A 66 3.81 12.99 2.90
N PHE A 67 2.87 12.32 2.22
CA PHE A 67 2.54 12.56 0.82
C PHE A 67 1.27 13.37 0.62
N GLN A 68 0.54 13.70 1.69
CA GLN A 68 -0.71 14.45 1.61
C GLN A 68 -0.54 15.86 1.03
N SER A 69 0.65 16.44 1.15
CA SER A 69 1.01 17.75 0.61
C SER A 69 1.37 17.74 -0.88
N CYS A 70 1.53 16.56 -1.50
CA CYS A 70 1.89 16.45 -2.90
C CYS A 70 0.81 17.09 -3.79
N SER A 71 1.25 17.90 -4.75
CA SER A 71 0.36 18.55 -5.73
C SER A 71 -0.09 17.57 -6.82
N CYS A 72 0.63 16.47 -7.03
CA CYS A 72 0.22 15.41 -7.94
C CYS A 72 0.73 14.06 -7.45
N ILE A 73 -0.06 13.02 -7.68
CA ILE A 73 0.30 11.63 -7.45
C ILE A 73 0.08 10.86 -8.75
N VAL A 74 1.15 10.24 -9.24
CA VAL A 74 1.12 9.35 -10.38
C VAL A 74 1.12 7.91 -9.86
N LEU A 75 0.04 7.19 -10.12
CA LEU A 75 -0.11 5.77 -9.79
C LEU A 75 0.30 4.93 -11.00
N LEU A 76 1.34 4.10 -10.86
CA LEU A 76 1.69 3.11 -11.86
C LEU A 76 0.90 1.83 -11.60
N LEU A 77 -0.07 1.55 -12.46
CA LEU A 77 -0.99 0.44 -12.28
C LEU A 77 -0.55 -0.74 -13.14
N THR A 78 -0.18 -1.84 -12.49
CA THR A 78 0.14 -3.13 -13.12
C THR A 78 -0.84 -4.19 -12.63
N GLY A 79 -0.77 -5.40 -13.21
CA GLY A 79 -1.51 -6.55 -12.71
C GLY A 79 -1.19 -6.85 -11.25
N LEU A 80 0.10 -6.85 -10.86
CA LEU A 80 0.50 -7.04 -9.47
C LEU A 80 -0.06 -5.95 -8.55
N PHE A 81 -0.09 -4.69 -9.01
CA PHE A 81 -0.65 -3.60 -8.23
C PHE A 81 -2.15 -3.84 -7.95
N LEU A 82 -2.91 -4.29 -8.96
CA LEU A 82 -4.32 -4.65 -8.79
C LEU A 82 -4.51 -5.81 -7.80
N ASP A 83 -3.62 -6.81 -7.82
CA ASP A 83 -3.67 -7.92 -6.87
C ASP A 83 -3.44 -7.48 -5.43
N ILE A 84 -2.48 -6.57 -5.18
CA ILE A 84 -2.24 -6.09 -3.81
C ILE A 84 -3.33 -5.12 -3.32
N LEU A 85 -4.11 -4.50 -4.22
CA LEU A 85 -5.26 -3.67 -3.84
C LEU A 85 -6.41 -4.47 -3.19
N PHE A 86 -6.39 -5.81 -3.24
CA PHE A 86 -7.32 -6.64 -2.45
C PHE A 86 -7.04 -6.55 -0.94
N ASP A 87 -5.86 -6.09 -0.53
CA ASP A 87 -5.57 -5.78 0.88
C ASP A 87 -6.35 -4.54 1.33
N ARG A 88 -7.20 -4.71 2.35
CA ARG A 88 -8.11 -3.67 2.82
C ARG A 88 -7.39 -2.50 3.49
N GLU A 89 -6.25 -2.75 4.14
CA GLU A 89 -5.49 -1.71 4.82
C GLU A 89 -4.80 -0.81 3.80
N LEU A 90 -4.16 -1.41 2.79
CA LEU A 90 -3.58 -0.69 1.66
C LEU A 90 -4.65 0.10 0.92
N HIS A 91 -5.74 -0.56 0.56
CA HIS A 91 -6.84 0.03 -0.17
C HIS A 91 -7.40 1.27 0.55
N GLY A 92 -7.65 1.16 1.86
CA GLY A 92 -8.10 2.28 2.69
C GLY A 92 -7.08 3.43 2.75
N ALA A 93 -5.81 3.10 2.95
CA ALA A 93 -4.74 4.10 3.00
C ALA A 93 -4.55 4.84 1.66
N LEU A 94 -4.63 4.11 0.54
CA LEU A 94 -4.59 4.70 -0.80
C LEU A 94 -5.84 5.52 -1.11
N GLN A 95 -7.01 5.10 -0.64
CA GLN A 95 -8.24 5.85 -0.82
C GLN A 95 -8.19 7.23 -0.12
N GLU A 96 -7.48 7.35 1.00
CA GLU A 96 -7.21 8.63 1.65
C GLU A 96 -6.11 9.42 0.93
N LEU A 97 -5.03 8.76 0.50
CA LEU A 97 -3.93 9.41 -0.21
C LEU A 97 -4.34 9.98 -1.57
N LEU A 98 -5.14 9.26 -2.34
CA LEU A 98 -5.51 9.56 -3.73
C LEU A 98 -6.69 10.55 -3.83
N ARG A 99 -6.93 11.35 -2.79
CA ARG A 99 -7.89 12.46 -2.81
C ARG A 99 -7.23 13.81 -2.61
N PRO A 100 -7.69 14.87 -3.31
CA PRO A 100 -8.79 14.91 -4.28
C PRO A 100 -8.42 14.33 -5.67
N PRO A 101 -9.40 13.90 -6.49
CA PRO A 101 -9.13 13.18 -7.74
C PRO A 101 -8.36 13.97 -8.82
N HIS A 102 -8.49 15.29 -8.84
CA HIS A 102 -7.77 16.11 -9.82
C HIS A 102 -6.25 16.12 -9.63
N LYS A 103 -5.74 15.69 -8.47
CA LYS A 103 -4.31 15.52 -8.21
C LYS A 103 -3.79 14.16 -8.69
N VAL A 104 -4.68 13.24 -9.07
CA VAL A 104 -4.32 11.86 -9.40
C VAL A 104 -4.21 11.67 -10.91
N VAL A 105 -3.12 11.04 -11.31
CA VAL A 105 -2.86 10.56 -12.67
C VAL A 105 -2.53 9.08 -12.57
N THR A 106 -3.08 8.26 -13.46
CA THR A 106 -2.76 6.82 -13.52
C THR A 106 -2.06 6.52 -14.83
N LEU A 107 -0.94 5.80 -14.76
CA LEU A 107 -0.30 5.20 -15.93
C LEU A 107 -0.61 3.70 -15.93
N LEU A 108 -1.29 3.25 -16.98
CA LEU A 108 -1.71 1.86 -17.18
C LEU A 108 -0.56 1.07 -17.80
N CYS A 109 0.08 0.23 -17.00
CA CYS A 109 1.24 -0.58 -17.37
C CYS A 109 0.81 -2.03 -17.61
N GLY A 110 0.34 -2.33 -18.83
CA GLY A 110 -0.07 -3.68 -19.22
C GLY A 110 -1.44 -4.11 -18.66
N VAL A 111 -2.23 -3.17 -18.17
CA VAL A 111 -3.61 -3.37 -17.72
C VAL A 111 -4.55 -2.45 -18.52
N SER A 112 -5.77 -2.90 -18.75
CA SER A 112 -6.83 -2.11 -19.35
C SER A 112 -7.62 -1.35 -18.28
N GLU A 113 -8.37 -0.32 -18.68
CA GLU A 113 -9.28 0.37 -17.75
C GLU A 113 -10.38 -0.55 -17.20
N ASP A 114 -10.77 -1.58 -17.97
CA ASP A 114 -11.81 -2.55 -17.59
C ASP A 114 -11.33 -3.54 -16.52
N ASP A 115 -10.02 -3.79 -16.44
CA ASP A 115 -9.42 -4.64 -15.41
C ASP A 115 -9.51 -3.99 -14.01
N VAL A 116 -9.66 -2.66 -13.97
CA VAL A 116 -9.86 -1.93 -12.72
C VAL A 116 -11.31 -2.14 -12.27
N SER A 117 -11.49 -3.11 -11.38
CA SER A 117 -12.80 -3.48 -10.82
C SER A 117 -13.64 -2.24 -10.49
N THR A 118 -14.86 -2.19 -11.04
CA THR A 118 -15.84 -1.13 -10.76
C THR A 118 -16.14 -1.09 -9.26
N GLY A 119 -15.41 -0.24 -8.53
CA GLY A 119 -15.46 -0.18 -7.07
C GLY A 119 -14.10 0.00 -6.38
N SER A 120 -12.98 -0.26 -7.08
CA SER A 120 -11.63 -0.08 -6.50
C SER A 120 -11.40 1.38 -6.08
N PHE A 121 -11.80 2.36 -6.89
CA PHE A 121 -11.79 3.75 -6.45
C PHE A 121 -13.05 4.46 -6.92
N GLN A 122 -13.73 5.14 -6.00
CA GLN A 122 -14.96 5.88 -6.32
C GLN A 122 -14.75 6.92 -7.42
N ASP A 123 -13.59 7.60 -7.38
CA ASP A 123 -13.27 8.68 -8.30
C ASP A 123 -12.53 8.20 -9.57
N TRP A 124 -12.31 6.89 -9.74
CA TRP A 124 -11.60 6.29 -10.88
C TRP A 124 -12.02 6.87 -12.24
N PRO A 125 -13.31 7.01 -12.57
CA PRO A 125 -13.72 7.55 -13.87
C PRO A 125 -13.22 8.98 -14.13
N THR A 126 -12.96 9.75 -13.07
CA THR A 126 -12.54 11.16 -13.15
C THR A 126 -11.03 11.36 -13.20
N TRP A 127 -10.24 10.33 -12.87
CA TRP A 127 -8.78 10.42 -12.88
C TRP A 127 -8.26 10.62 -14.31
N ARG A 128 -7.11 11.29 -14.47
CA ARG A 128 -6.45 11.34 -15.78
C ARG A 128 -5.71 10.03 -16.01
N LYS A 129 -5.84 9.45 -17.21
CA LYS A 129 -5.18 8.20 -17.59
C LYS A 129 -4.09 8.47 -18.63
N LEU A 130 -3.01 7.73 -18.49
CA LEU A 130 -1.88 7.63 -19.40
C LEU A 130 -1.70 6.16 -19.76
N TYR A 131 -1.18 5.91 -20.94
CA TYR A 131 -0.96 4.57 -21.48
C TYR A 131 0.53 4.37 -21.78
N ALA A 132 1.02 3.14 -21.67
CA ALA A 132 2.42 2.80 -21.95
C ALA A 132 2.89 3.20 -23.36
N ASP A 133 1.98 3.25 -24.32
CA ASP A 133 2.26 3.61 -25.72
C ASP A 133 2.17 5.13 -25.98
N ASP A 134 1.84 5.95 -24.97
CA ASP A 134 1.78 7.39 -25.12
C ASP A 134 3.18 8.00 -25.32
N GLU A 135 3.23 9.07 -26.10
CA GLU A 135 4.46 9.84 -26.31
C GLU A 135 4.91 10.55 -25.01
N PRO A 136 6.23 10.71 -24.76
CA PRO A 136 6.74 11.35 -23.55
C PRO A 136 6.17 12.75 -23.25
N ALA A 137 5.80 13.49 -24.29
CA ALA A 137 5.17 14.81 -24.16
C ALA A 137 3.76 14.74 -23.51
N VAL A 138 3.02 13.66 -23.72
CA VAL A 138 1.70 13.41 -23.14
C VAL A 138 1.82 13.17 -21.64
N TYR A 139 2.80 12.35 -21.20
CA TYR A 139 3.10 12.17 -19.77
C TYR A 139 3.39 13.51 -19.08
N ILE A 140 4.30 14.30 -19.66
CA ILE A 140 4.73 15.59 -19.12
C ILE A 140 3.54 16.57 -19.00
N SER A 141 2.76 16.71 -20.07
CA SER A 141 1.64 17.67 -20.11
C SER A 141 0.54 17.28 -19.12
N THR A 142 0.13 16.02 -19.10
CA THR A 142 -0.93 15.51 -18.22
C THR A 142 -0.57 15.70 -16.74
N ILE A 143 0.67 15.39 -16.36
CA ILE A 143 1.16 15.56 -14.99
C ILE A 143 1.23 17.05 -14.61
N LEU A 144 1.69 17.91 -15.53
CA LEU A 144 1.74 19.36 -15.29
C LEU A 144 0.36 19.98 -15.13
N GLU A 145 -0.62 19.52 -15.91
CA GLU A 145 -2.03 19.92 -15.78
C GLU A 145 -2.59 19.51 -14.41
N SER A 146 -2.29 18.29 -13.96
CA SER A 146 -2.67 17.81 -12.62
C SER A 146 -2.15 18.74 -11.51
N ILE A 147 -0.85 19.04 -11.52
CA ILE A 147 -0.23 19.96 -10.55
C ILE A 147 -0.88 21.35 -10.62
N THR A 148 -1.13 21.85 -11.83
CA THR A 148 -1.72 23.18 -12.03
C THR A 148 -3.12 23.26 -11.44
N ASP A 149 -3.94 22.22 -11.65
CA ASP A 149 -5.29 22.16 -11.12
C ASP A 149 -5.31 22.02 -9.59
N SER A 150 -4.39 21.25 -9.01
CA SER A 150 -4.21 21.16 -7.56
C SER A 150 -3.87 22.52 -6.93
N LYS A 151 -2.96 23.28 -7.53
CA LYS A 151 -2.61 24.64 -7.07
C LYS A 151 -3.78 25.62 -7.21
N ARG A 152 -4.58 25.50 -8.27
CA ARG A 152 -5.82 26.28 -8.45
C ARG A 152 -6.87 25.93 -7.40
N ALA A 153 -7.00 24.67 -7.02
CA ALA A 153 -7.93 24.24 -5.97
C ALA A 153 -7.51 24.78 -4.59
N ALA A 154 -6.23 24.71 -4.25
CA ALA A 154 -5.69 25.23 -2.99
C ALA A 154 -5.92 26.76 -2.83
N SER A 155 -5.72 27.53 -3.90
CA SER A 155 -5.92 28.99 -3.89
C SER A 155 -7.38 29.43 -3.81
N LYS A 156 -8.34 28.58 -4.22
CA LYS A 156 -9.77 28.83 -4.05
C LYS A 156 -10.22 28.60 -2.60
N SER A 157 -9.72 27.54 -1.96
CA SER A 157 -10.01 27.22 -0.56
C SER A 157 -9.54 28.32 0.40
N GLY A 158 -8.37 28.93 0.14
CA GLY A 158 -7.84 30.05 0.95
C GLY A 158 -8.59 31.39 0.82
N ARG A 159 -9.54 31.55 -0.11
CA ARG A 159 -10.32 32.78 -0.28
C ARG A 159 -11.65 32.78 0.46
N GLU A 160 -12.13 31.63 0.93
CA GLU A 160 -13.45 31.52 1.57
C GLU A 160 -13.42 31.84 3.08
N THR A 161 -12.24 31.88 3.72
CA THR A 161 -12.08 32.15 5.15
C THR A 161 -11.90 33.63 5.53
N SER A 162 -11.88 34.57 4.57
CA SER A 162 -11.64 36.00 4.87
C SER A 162 -12.86 36.93 4.64
N ALA A 163 -14.00 36.40 4.21
CA ALA A 163 -15.20 37.20 3.93
C ALA A 163 -16.38 36.86 4.86
N LYS A 164 -16.19 36.96 6.19
CA LYS A 164 -17.26 37.09 7.19
C LYS A 164 -16.68 37.40 8.58
N MET A 165 -16.27 38.65 8.83
CA MET A 165 -16.35 39.23 10.18
C MET A 165 -16.37 40.76 10.10
N GLY A 166 -17.56 41.31 9.89
CA GLY A 166 -17.84 42.72 10.15
C GLY A 166 -18.09 42.93 11.65
N ILE A 167 -17.09 43.50 12.32
CA ILE A 167 -17.14 44.43 13.46
C ILE A 167 -18.41 44.40 14.35
N LYS A 168 -18.29 43.91 15.58
CA LYS A 168 -18.62 44.69 16.79
C LYS A 168 -17.99 44.11 18.06
N ALA A 169 -17.48 45.01 18.90
CA ALA A 169 -16.65 44.77 20.08
C ALA A 169 -17.45 44.41 21.35
N ALA A 170 -16.83 43.52 22.16
CA ALA A 170 -16.74 43.30 23.63
C ALA A 170 -17.68 44.03 24.63
N PRO A 171 -17.76 43.63 25.94
CA PRO A 171 -17.04 42.57 26.67
C PRO A 171 -17.91 41.64 27.58
N SER A 172 -17.28 40.57 28.09
CA SER A 172 -17.66 39.74 29.26
C SER A 172 -17.81 40.60 30.55
N PRO A 173 -18.42 40.14 31.68
CA PRO A 173 -18.08 38.88 32.38
C PRO A 173 -19.24 38.16 33.13
N GLU A 174 -19.00 36.90 33.55
CA GLU A 174 -19.08 36.42 34.95
C GLU A 174 -19.20 34.88 35.03
N ASN A 175 -18.36 34.30 35.89
CA ASN A 175 -18.35 32.92 36.39
C ASN A 175 -19.30 32.85 37.61
N PRO A 176 -19.78 31.68 38.13
CA PRO A 176 -18.88 30.81 38.90
C PRO A 176 -19.24 29.30 39.05
N THR A 177 -18.17 28.56 39.41
CA THR A 177 -18.07 27.38 40.33
C THR A 177 -18.77 26.05 40.01
N THR A 178 -17.99 24.96 39.99
CA THR A 178 -17.93 23.97 41.10
C THR A 178 -16.84 22.91 40.85
N ASP A 179 -15.99 22.73 41.87
CA ASP A 179 -14.97 21.69 42.04
C ASP A 179 -15.55 20.27 42.19
N LYS A 180 -14.84 19.24 41.68
CA LYS A 180 -14.28 18.18 42.54
C LYS A 180 -13.29 17.25 41.81
N ASN A 181 -12.16 17.02 42.47
CA ASN A 181 -11.08 16.04 42.23
C ASN A 181 -11.53 14.63 41.82
N THR A 182 -10.68 13.87 41.11
CA THR A 182 -9.93 12.71 41.65
C THR A 182 -8.85 12.27 40.64
N GLU A 183 -7.62 12.08 41.12
CA GLU A 183 -6.49 11.38 40.47
C GLU A 183 -6.75 9.87 40.32
N VAL A 184 -5.94 9.21 39.48
CA VAL A 184 -5.24 7.92 39.70
C VAL A 184 -5.26 6.98 38.46
N ALA A 185 -4.04 6.62 38.06
CA ALA A 185 -3.52 5.40 37.43
C ALA A 185 -3.95 4.94 36.02
N SER A 186 -2.97 5.06 35.11
CA SER A 186 -2.34 3.97 34.34
C SER A 186 -2.90 2.55 34.53
N GLU A 187 -3.35 1.94 33.44
CA GLU A 187 -3.18 0.50 33.16
C GLU A 187 -3.44 0.18 31.67
N ASN A 188 -2.55 -0.64 31.10
CA ASN A 188 -2.63 -1.25 29.76
C ASN A 188 -3.92 -2.10 29.60
N PRO A 189 -4.42 -2.23 28.38
CA PRO A 189 -4.93 -3.52 27.95
C PRO A 189 -4.35 -3.96 26.59
N SER A 190 -3.77 -5.15 26.63
CA SER A 190 -3.50 -6.04 25.52
C SER A 190 -4.75 -6.23 24.66
N LEU A 191 -4.62 -6.14 23.34
CA LEU A 191 -5.70 -6.52 22.41
C LEU A 191 -5.29 -7.75 21.60
N THR A 192 -6.01 -8.82 21.91
CA THR A 192 -6.07 -10.10 21.22
C THR A 192 -6.58 -9.89 19.79
N ILE A 193 -5.78 -10.27 18.78
CA ILE A 193 -6.21 -10.25 17.38
C ILE A 193 -6.91 -11.59 17.08
N LEU A 194 -8.18 -11.48 16.69
CA LEU A 194 -8.99 -12.57 16.13
C LEU A 194 -8.55 -12.82 14.68
N MET A 195 -8.14 -14.05 14.39
CA MET A 195 -7.92 -14.53 13.02
C MET A 195 -9.27 -14.86 12.40
N GLU A 196 -9.63 -14.23 11.27
CA GLU A 196 -10.78 -14.64 10.46
C GLU A 196 -10.36 -15.70 9.43
N GLU A 197 -10.74 -16.95 9.69
CA GLU A 197 -10.86 -18.02 8.69
C GLU A 197 -11.91 -17.64 7.64
N LYS A 198 -11.54 -17.61 6.36
CA LYS A 198 -12.53 -17.66 5.26
C LYS A 198 -12.63 -19.07 4.71
N LYS A 199 -13.71 -19.74 5.11
CA LYS A 199 -14.21 -21.00 4.59
C LYS A 199 -14.85 -20.78 3.21
N SER A 200 -14.21 -21.28 2.15
CA SER A 200 -14.81 -21.43 0.83
C SER A 200 -15.82 -22.58 0.86
N THR A 201 -17.06 -22.29 0.47
CA THR A 201 -18.09 -23.32 0.29
C THR A 201 -17.93 -23.96 -1.09
N SER A 202 -17.30 -25.12 -1.13
CA SER A 202 -17.63 -26.18 -2.07
C SER A 202 -18.17 -27.34 -1.25
N GLN A 203 -19.35 -27.84 -1.63
CA GLN A 203 -19.99 -28.95 -0.94
C GLN A 203 -19.16 -30.21 -1.10
N GLU A 204 -18.43 -30.59 -0.06
CA GLU A 204 -18.08 -31.98 0.25
C GLU A 204 -17.84 -32.10 1.76
N ASN A 205 -18.30 -33.20 2.36
CA ASN A 205 -18.40 -33.38 3.81
C ASN A 205 -17.06 -33.13 4.53
N PRO A 206 -16.99 -32.22 5.53
CA PRO A 206 -15.74 -32.01 6.26
C PRO A 206 -15.53 -33.12 7.29
N SER A 207 -14.52 -33.96 7.05
CA SER A 207 -13.93 -34.77 8.11
C SER A 207 -13.21 -33.84 9.12
N PRO A 208 -13.10 -34.21 10.41
CA PRO A 208 -12.69 -33.29 11.47
C PRO A 208 -11.18 -32.95 11.51
N SER A 209 -10.39 -33.36 10.52
CA SER A 209 -8.91 -33.37 10.63
C SER A 209 -8.18 -32.16 10.04
N HIS A 210 -8.86 -31.14 9.50
CA HIS A 210 -8.21 -30.08 8.70
C HIS A 210 -7.94 -28.76 9.45
N GLN A 211 -8.07 -28.70 10.79
CA GLN A 211 -8.02 -27.44 11.56
C GLN A 211 -6.64 -26.73 11.63
N ASN A 212 -5.58 -27.27 10.99
CA ASN A 212 -4.23 -26.70 11.02
C ASN A 212 -3.59 -26.54 9.61
N CYS A 213 -4.37 -26.62 8.54
CA CYS A 213 -3.82 -26.57 7.17
C CYS A 213 -3.68 -25.11 6.69
N LEU A 214 -2.45 -24.70 6.37
CA LEU A 214 -2.16 -23.46 5.65
C LEU A 214 -2.01 -23.79 4.16
N THR A 215 -2.83 -23.18 3.30
CA THR A 215 -2.74 -23.36 1.85
C THR A 215 -1.80 -22.31 1.25
N ILE A 216 -0.84 -22.77 0.44
CA ILE A 216 0.10 -21.92 -0.31
C ILE A 216 0.04 -22.37 -1.77
N GLN A 217 -0.36 -21.47 -2.67
CA GLN A 217 -0.49 -21.76 -4.10
C GLN A 217 0.53 -20.93 -4.90
N PRO A 218 1.60 -21.54 -5.44
CA PRO A 218 2.53 -20.84 -6.30
C PRO A 218 1.85 -20.47 -7.64
N SER A 219 2.21 -19.33 -8.22
CA SER A 219 1.65 -18.87 -9.51
C SER A 219 2.16 -19.67 -10.71
N ARG A 220 3.34 -20.29 -10.60
CA ARG A 220 3.95 -21.19 -11.58
C ARG A 220 4.84 -22.22 -10.88
N VAL A 221 4.80 -23.47 -11.34
CA VAL A 221 5.73 -24.54 -10.94
C VAL A 221 6.36 -25.10 -12.23
N LEU A 222 7.66 -25.35 -12.25
CA LEU A 222 8.32 -25.99 -13.38
C LEU A 222 7.96 -27.48 -13.37
N CYS A 223 7.45 -27.99 -14.49
CA CYS A 223 7.08 -29.40 -14.63
C CYS A 223 8.13 -30.16 -15.45
N GLY A 224 8.44 -31.39 -15.05
CA GLY A 224 9.23 -32.33 -15.87
C GLY A 224 10.35 -33.06 -15.13
N GLU A 225 10.79 -32.58 -13.98
CA GLU A 225 11.78 -33.22 -13.11
C GLU A 225 11.37 -33.06 -11.63
N PRO A 226 11.74 -33.99 -10.73
CA PRO A 226 11.49 -33.85 -9.30
C PRO A 226 12.24 -32.63 -8.73
N GLU A 227 11.51 -31.59 -8.32
CA GLU A 227 12.07 -30.40 -7.68
C GLU A 227 11.85 -30.42 -6.17
N THR A 228 12.83 -29.88 -5.42
CA THR A 228 12.66 -29.60 -4.00
C THR A 228 12.09 -28.21 -3.83
N LEU A 229 10.92 -28.12 -3.20
CA LEU A 229 10.26 -26.88 -2.85
C LEU A 229 10.71 -26.41 -1.48
N PHE A 230 10.96 -25.10 -1.35
CA PHE A 230 11.23 -24.45 -0.07
C PHE A 230 10.06 -23.54 0.27
N ILE A 231 9.50 -23.72 1.46
CA ILE A 231 8.40 -22.92 1.98
C ILE A 231 8.94 -22.09 3.14
N ILE A 232 8.88 -20.76 2.99
CA ILE A 232 9.41 -19.79 3.95
C ILE A 232 8.24 -19.11 4.66
N PHE A 233 8.26 -19.16 6.00
CA PHE A 233 7.26 -18.53 6.85
C PHE A 233 7.72 -17.13 7.26
N SER A 234 6.78 -16.19 7.32
CA SER A 234 7.03 -14.82 7.81
C SER A 234 7.24 -14.73 9.32
N THR A 235 6.83 -15.77 10.05
CA THR A 235 6.97 -15.88 11.50
C THR A 235 7.64 -17.19 11.89
N LYS A 236 8.33 -17.18 13.02
CA LYS A 236 8.99 -18.35 13.59
C LYS A 236 7.98 -19.45 13.89
N MET A 237 8.21 -20.64 13.35
CA MET A 237 7.38 -21.83 13.57
C MET A 237 7.97 -22.72 14.65
N HIS A 238 7.12 -23.15 15.58
CA HIS A 238 7.44 -24.15 16.59
C HIS A 238 6.80 -25.49 16.20
N TYR A 239 7.60 -26.37 15.59
CA TYR A 239 7.13 -27.68 15.15
C TYR A 239 7.02 -28.64 16.35
N GLY A 240 5.79 -28.93 16.79
CA GLY A 240 5.52 -29.95 17.82
C GLY A 240 5.57 -31.39 17.29
N THR A 241 5.30 -31.56 15.99
CA THR A 241 5.39 -32.80 15.22
C THR A 241 6.05 -32.50 13.87
N ALA A 242 6.52 -33.53 13.16
CA ALA A 242 7.09 -33.35 11.82
C ALA A 242 6.06 -32.68 10.90
N PRO A 243 6.41 -31.59 10.18
CA PRO A 243 5.50 -30.93 9.27
C PRO A 243 5.24 -31.79 8.02
N GLU A 244 4.03 -31.70 7.49
CA GLU A 244 3.62 -32.35 6.24
C GLU A 244 3.05 -31.28 5.29
N VAL A 245 3.26 -31.47 3.99
CA VAL A 245 2.74 -30.61 2.93
C VAL A 245 1.78 -31.42 2.07
N GLU A 246 0.57 -30.89 1.88
CA GLU A 246 -0.44 -31.50 1.02
C GLU A 246 -0.41 -30.85 -0.37
N PHE A 247 -0.23 -31.68 -1.40
CA PHE A 247 -0.29 -31.31 -2.79
C PHE A 247 -1.65 -31.71 -3.35
N SER A 248 -2.33 -30.81 -4.06
CA SER A 248 -3.60 -31.10 -4.72
C SER A 248 -3.53 -30.65 -6.18
N SER A 249 -4.18 -31.41 -7.07
CA SER A 249 -4.35 -31.09 -8.49
C SER A 249 -5.84 -31.01 -8.77
N GLU A 250 -6.25 -30.16 -9.73
CA GLU A 250 -7.66 -29.90 -10.07
C GLU A 250 -8.43 -31.19 -10.41
N ASN A 251 -7.75 -32.18 -10.98
CA ASN A 251 -8.33 -33.44 -11.42
C ASN A 251 -7.74 -34.67 -10.71
N GLY A 252 -6.91 -34.47 -9.68
CA GLY A 252 -6.13 -35.52 -9.01
C GLY A 252 -6.49 -35.72 -7.54
N ALA A 253 -6.03 -36.83 -6.96
CA ALA A 253 -6.09 -37.04 -5.51
C ALA A 253 -5.05 -36.16 -4.80
N SER A 254 -5.39 -35.63 -3.63
CA SER A 254 -4.41 -34.93 -2.80
C SER A 254 -3.38 -35.90 -2.22
N GLU A 255 -2.11 -35.52 -2.25
CA GLU A 255 -0.99 -36.28 -1.71
C GLU A 255 -0.32 -35.52 -0.56
N LYS A 256 -0.13 -36.18 0.59
CA LYS A 256 0.59 -35.61 1.73
C LYS A 256 2.02 -36.14 1.75
N VAL A 257 2.98 -35.22 1.73
CA VAL A 257 4.40 -35.52 1.72
C VAL A 257 5.05 -34.94 2.98
N PRO A 258 5.87 -35.70 3.71
CA PRO A 258 6.60 -35.18 4.86
C PRO A 258 7.60 -34.11 4.44
N ALA A 259 7.68 -33.03 5.21
CA ALA A 259 8.63 -31.95 4.99
C ALA A 259 9.78 -32.00 5.99
N ASN A 260 10.97 -31.61 5.53
CA ASN A 260 12.14 -31.44 6.35
C ASN A 260 12.16 -30.02 6.94
N VAL A 261 12.55 -29.90 8.20
CA VAL A 261 12.75 -28.60 8.84
C VAL A 261 14.18 -28.14 8.57
N GLU A 262 14.33 -27.11 7.73
CA GLU A 262 15.64 -26.52 7.42
C GLU A 262 16.06 -25.54 8.52
N ASN A 263 15.11 -24.73 9.01
CA ASN A 263 15.28 -23.84 10.15
C ASN A 263 13.92 -23.42 10.71
N GLU A 264 13.91 -22.51 11.69
CA GLU A 264 12.70 -22.08 12.38
C GLU A 264 11.72 -21.26 11.51
N TYR A 265 12.09 -20.92 10.27
CA TYR A 265 11.30 -20.17 9.29
C TYR A 265 11.18 -20.90 7.95
N THR A 266 11.79 -22.07 7.76
CA THR A 266 11.87 -22.71 6.44
C THR A 266 11.71 -24.22 6.56
N ILE A 267 10.86 -24.77 5.71
CA ILE A 267 10.76 -26.21 5.46
C ILE A 267 11.07 -26.51 4.00
N SER A 268 11.60 -27.70 3.73
CA SER A 268 11.83 -28.23 2.38
C SER A 268 11.01 -29.50 2.16
N VAL A 269 10.49 -29.68 0.95
CA VAL A 269 9.70 -30.86 0.57
C VAL A 269 10.00 -31.23 -0.87
N ALA A 270 10.11 -32.52 -1.15
CA ALA A 270 10.22 -33.01 -2.52
C ALA A 270 8.83 -32.95 -3.17
N ALA A 271 8.71 -32.26 -4.31
CA ALA A 271 7.46 -32.22 -5.07
C ALA A 271 7.12 -33.64 -5.56
N PRO A 272 5.88 -34.12 -5.31
CA PRO A 272 5.43 -35.40 -5.84
C PRO A 272 5.23 -35.32 -7.36
N ASP A 273 5.35 -36.48 -8.02
CA ASP A 273 5.09 -36.62 -9.46
C ASP A 273 3.57 -36.58 -9.71
N MET A 274 3.04 -35.36 -9.83
CA MET A 274 1.61 -35.08 -9.99
C MET A 274 1.30 -34.66 -11.43
N PRO A 275 0.18 -35.13 -12.01
CA PRO A 275 -0.22 -34.72 -13.36
C PRO A 275 -0.54 -33.22 -13.41
N ALA A 276 -0.08 -32.58 -14.47
CA ALA A 276 -0.37 -31.19 -14.81
C ALA A 276 -1.85 -30.96 -15.13
#